data_AF-A0A151JZI2-F1
#
_entry.id   AF-A0A151JZI2-F1
#
_cell.length_a   1.000
_cell.length_b   1.000
_cell.length_c   1.000
_cell.angle_alpha   90.00
_cell.angle_beta   90.00
_cell.angle_gamma   90.00
#
_symmetry.space_group_name_H-M   'P 1'
#
loop_
_entity.id
_entity.type
_entity.pdbx_description
1 polymer ?
#
loop_
_entity_poly.entity_id
_entity_poly.type
_entity_poly.pdbx_seq_one_letter_code
_entity_poly.pdbx_strand_id
1 'polypeptide(L)'
;MVLLTLADIHFQREHTQNLNKHFNSTIWRLTLKHLSGAKIIEIAAFVATCAFNKVFGVLKIMQLLEINIGQSSTKEPRTARRLQLMRGNEFCEEMESLLYESGIADYR
;
A
#
# COMPACT_ATOMS: atom_id res chain seq x y z
N MET A 1 7.16 29.70 15.54
CA MET A 1 7.11 28.53 16.47
C MET A 1 5.68 28.05 16.70
N VAL A 2 4.73 28.89 17.14
CA VAL A 2 3.32 28.47 17.40
C VAL A 2 2.51 28.12 16.13
N LEU A 3 2.77 28.77 14.99
CA LEU A 3 2.06 28.47 13.73
C LEU A 3 2.49 27.13 13.09
N LEU A 4 3.74 26.72 13.30
CA LEU A 4 4.27 25.44 12.82
C LEU A 4 3.59 24.26 13.52
N THR A 5 3.43 24.35 14.86
CA THR A 5 2.77 23.29 15.63
C THR A 5 1.28 23.17 15.30
N LEU A 6 0.58 24.27 15.00
CA LEU A 6 -0.82 24.23 14.61
C LEU A 6 -1.02 23.59 13.22
N ALA A 7 -0.13 23.86 12.27
CA ALA A 7 -0.13 23.22 10.95
C ALA A 7 0.18 21.72 11.07
N ASP A 8 1.16 21.34 11.91
CA ASP A 8 1.46 19.94 12.20
C ASP A 8 0.26 19.22 12.83
N ILE A 9 -0.42 19.85 13.80
CA ILE A 9 -1.64 19.30 14.41
C ILE A 9 -2.76 19.13 13.37
N HIS A 10 -2.99 20.13 12.52
CA HIS A 10 -4.04 20.05 11.49
C HIS A 10 -3.74 18.95 10.48
N PHE A 11 -2.48 18.87 10.03
CA PHE A 11 -1.99 17.86 9.11
C PHE A 11 -2.09 16.43 9.70
N GLN A 12 -1.66 16.25 10.95
CA GLN A 12 -1.82 14.98 11.67
C GLN A 12 -3.29 14.60 11.85
N ARG A 13 -4.17 15.58 12.10
CA ARG A 13 -5.61 15.37 12.25
C ARG A 13 -6.26 14.93 10.94
N GLU A 14 -5.88 15.53 9.82
CA GLU A 14 -6.35 15.14 8.48
C GLU A 14 -5.91 13.72 8.11
N HIS A 15 -4.65 13.38 8.35
CA HIS A 15 -4.14 12.02 8.14
C HIS A 15 -4.86 10.99 9.00
N THR A 16 -5.07 11.30 10.27
CA THR A 16 -5.79 10.43 11.21
C THR A 16 -7.24 10.28 10.77
N GLN A 17 -7.95 11.36 10.48
CA GLN A 17 -9.34 11.29 10.00
C GLN A 17 -9.47 10.48 8.70
N ASN A 18 -8.53 10.61 7.77
CA ASN A 18 -8.53 9.86 6.52
C ASN A 18 -8.32 8.36 6.77
N LEU A 19 -7.42 7.99 7.68
CA LEU A 19 -7.22 6.61 8.12
C LEU A 19 -8.49 6.02 8.74
N ASN A 20 -9.19 6.80 9.58
CA ASN A 20 -10.43 6.38 10.23
C ASN A 20 -11.54 6.11 9.21
N LYS A 21 -11.64 6.96 8.18
CA LYS A 21 -12.57 6.76 7.06
C LYS A 21 -12.23 5.49 6.27
N HIS A 22 -10.95 5.24 6.00
CA HIS A 22 -10.50 4.05 5.27
C HIS A 22 -10.71 2.75 6.08
N PHE A 23 -10.53 2.81 7.40
CA PHE A 23 -10.81 1.72 8.32
C PHE A 23 -12.30 1.35 8.32
N ASN A 24 -13.18 2.32 8.55
CA ASN A 24 -14.64 2.08 8.55
C ASN A 24 -15.15 1.58 7.19
N SER A 25 -14.63 2.14 6.10
CA SER A 25 -14.94 1.65 4.75
C SER A 25 -14.57 0.18 4.56
N THR A 26 -13.45 -0.26 5.15
CA THR A 26 -12.98 -1.64 5.06
C THR A 26 -13.86 -2.59 5.87
N ILE A 27 -14.30 -2.19 7.06
CA ILE A 27 -15.28 -2.94 7.86
C ILE A 27 -16.56 -3.15 7.04
N TRP A 28 -17.13 -2.06 6.51
CA TRP A 28 -18.37 -2.13 5.75
C TRP A 28 -18.28 -2.93 4.45
N ARG A 29 -17.08 -3.02 3.86
CA ARG A 29 -16.81 -3.85 2.68
C ARG A 29 -16.69 -5.35 3.04
N LEU A 30 -16.27 -5.67 4.26
CA LEU A 30 -16.15 -7.05 4.75
C LEU A 30 -17.47 -7.59 5.32
N THR A 31 -18.34 -6.70 5.80
CA THR A 31 -19.68 -7.08 6.26
C THR A 31 -20.65 -7.26 5.10
N LEU A 32 -21.33 -8.40 5.01
CA LEU A 32 -22.42 -8.57 4.05
C LEU A 32 -23.62 -7.70 4.45
N LYS A 33 -24.12 -6.86 3.53
CA LYS A 33 -25.21 -5.89 3.80
C LYS A 33 -26.50 -6.51 4.33
N HIS A 34 -26.76 -7.79 4.02
CA HIS A 34 -28.00 -8.49 4.37
C HIS A 34 -27.86 -9.48 5.52
N LEU A 35 -26.64 -9.66 6.05
CA LEU A 35 -26.33 -10.56 7.17
C LEU A 35 -25.55 -9.77 8.24
N SER A 36 -25.90 -8.51 8.48
CA SER A 36 -25.19 -7.61 9.40
C SER A 36 -25.58 -7.84 10.86
N GLY A 37 -25.36 -9.07 11.35
CA GLY A 37 -25.41 -9.35 12.78
C GLY A 37 -24.21 -8.74 13.51
N ALA A 38 -24.38 -8.39 14.80
CA ALA A 38 -23.32 -7.80 15.62
C ALA A 38 -22.00 -8.59 15.57
N LYS A 39 -22.08 -9.93 15.58
CA LYS A 39 -20.92 -10.84 15.44
C LYS A 39 -20.17 -10.67 14.11
N ILE A 40 -20.88 -10.40 13.02
CA ILE A 40 -20.28 -10.26 11.68
C ILE A 40 -19.55 -8.92 11.57
N ILE A 41 -20.10 -7.86 12.18
CA ILE A 41 -19.42 -6.57 12.30
C ILE A 41 -18.18 -6.68 13.18
N GLU A 42 -18.25 -7.43 14.27
CA GLU A 42 -17.12 -7.68 15.18
C GLU A 42 -15.96 -8.41 14.49
N ILE A 43 -16.26 -9.49 13.76
CA ILE A 43 -15.26 -10.22 12.96
C ILE A 43 -14.67 -9.32 11.87
N ALA A 44 -15.49 -8.52 11.18
CA ALA A 44 -15.02 -7.58 10.16
C ALA A 44 -14.12 -6.49 10.74
N ALA A 45 -14.43 -5.96 11.93
CA ALA A 45 -13.61 -5.00 12.65
C ALA A 45 -12.27 -5.61 13.07
N PHE A 46 -12.28 -6.86 13.54
CA PHE A 46 -11.07 -7.59 13.87
C PHE A 46 -10.17 -7.78 12.63
N VAL A 47 -10.72 -8.23 11.51
CA VAL A 47 -9.99 -8.40 10.25
C VAL A 47 -9.46 -7.06 9.70
N ALA A 48 -10.27 -5.98 9.76
CA ALA A 48 -9.83 -4.64 9.39
C ALA A 48 -8.67 -4.18 10.28
N THR A 49 -8.75 -4.42 11.60
CA THR A 49 -7.66 -4.09 12.52
C THR A 49 -6.38 -4.84 12.16
N CYS A 50 -6.50 -6.10 11.75
CA CYS A 50 -5.39 -6.90 11.30
C CYS A 50 -4.80 -6.42 9.96
N ALA A 51 -5.62 -5.89 9.05
CA ALA A 51 -5.18 -5.34 7.76
C ALA A 51 -4.43 -4.00 7.91
N PHE A 52 -4.80 -3.20 8.90
CA PHE A 52 -4.20 -1.88 9.15
C PHE A 52 -3.07 -1.90 10.18
N ASN A 53 -3.08 -2.87 11.11
CA ASN A 53 -2.01 -3.07 12.07
C ASN A 53 -0.99 -4.07 11.52
N LYS A 54 0.17 -3.58 11.10
CA LYS A 54 1.23 -4.33 10.42
C LYS A 54 1.60 -5.61 11.19
N VAL A 55 1.18 -6.76 10.65
CA VAL A 55 1.84 -8.10 10.69
C VAL A 55 1.29 -9.18 11.63
N PHE A 56 0.75 -8.93 12.83
CA PHE A 56 0.47 -10.06 13.75
C PHE A 56 -0.96 -10.61 13.78
N GLY A 57 -1.96 -9.77 13.47
CA GLY A 57 -3.36 -10.16 13.62
C GLY A 57 -3.83 -11.14 12.54
N VAL A 58 -3.47 -10.87 11.28
CA VAL A 58 -3.86 -11.73 10.15
C VAL A 58 -3.22 -13.12 10.25
N LEU A 59 -1.94 -13.18 10.63
CA LEU A 59 -1.22 -14.45 10.81
C LEU A 59 -1.86 -15.33 11.90
N LYS A 60 -2.28 -14.74 13.03
CA LYS A 60 -2.97 -15.47 14.09
C LYS A 60 -4.34 -16.00 13.66
N ILE A 61 -5.10 -15.23 12.89
CA ILE A 61 -6.40 -15.68 12.34
C ILE A 61 -6.17 -16.82 11.35
N MET A 62 -5.19 -16.70 10.46
CA MET A 62 -4.88 -17.73 9.47
C MET A 62 -4.35 -19.02 10.11
N GLN A 63 -3.58 -18.92 11.21
CA GLN A 63 -3.17 -20.07 12.03
C GLN A 63 -4.36 -20.72 12.75
N LEU A 64 -5.28 -19.92 13.30
CA LEU A 64 -6.48 -20.42 13.98
C LEU A 64 -7.46 -21.10 13.01
N LEU A 65 -7.49 -20.66 11.76
CA LEU A 65 -8.34 -21.20 10.69
C LEU A 65 -7.66 -22.32 9.89
N GLU A 66 -6.47 -22.77 10.29
CA GLU A 66 -5.68 -23.83 9.63
C GLU A 66 -5.43 -23.59 8.12
N ILE A 67 -5.37 -22.32 7.70
CA ILE A 67 -5.13 -21.96 6.31
C ILE A 67 -3.62 -22.02 6.02
N ASN A 68 -3.19 -22.99 5.18
CA ASN A 68 -1.79 -23.14 4.79
C ASN A 68 -1.35 -21.97 3.89
N ILE A 69 -0.60 -21.01 4.46
CA ILE A 69 -0.03 -19.91 3.70
C ILE A 69 1.32 -20.35 3.12
N GLY A 70 1.38 -20.56 1.81
CA GLY A 70 2.63 -20.71 1.09
C GLY A 70 3.51 -19.48 1.32
N GLN A 71 4.70 -19.66 1.89
CA GLN A 71 5.69 -18.60 2.09
C GLN A 71 6.24 -18.14 0.73
N SER A 72 5.56 -17.24 0.03
CA SER A 72 6.09 -16.59 -1.18
C SER A 72 5.92 -15.09 -1.12
N SER A 73 6.56 -14.45 -0.13
CA SER A 73 6.81 -13.01 -0.21
C SER A 73 8.18 -12.68 0.35
N THR A 74 9.22 -13.29 -0.23
CA THR A 74 10.54 -12.68 -0.21
C THR A 74 10.44 -11.29 -0.86
N LYS A 75 11.15 -10.31 -0.31
CA LYS A 75 11.20 -8.94 -0.87
C LYS A 75 11.95 -8.90 -2.21
N GLU A 76 12.71 -9.96 -2.48
CA GLU A 76 13.64 -10.09 -3.61
C GLU A 76 13.00 -9.98 -4.99
N PRO A 77 11.82 -10.57 -5.29
CA PRO A 77 11.18 -10.42 -6.61
C PRO A 77 10.76 -8.97 -6.86
N ARG A 78 10.37 -8.24 -5.81
CA ARG A 78 9.96 -6.82 -5.91
C ARG A 78 11.17 -5.93 -6.14
N THR A 79 12.28 -6.19 -5.45
CA THR A 79 13.54 -5.45 -5.64
C THR A 79 14.15 -5.75 -7.01
N ALA A 80 14.16 -7.02 -7.45
CA ALA A 80 14.67 -7.41 -8.76
C ALA A 80 13.89 -6.75 -9.91
N ARG A 81 12.54 -6.71 -9.82
CA ARG A 81 11.70 -6.02 -10.80
C ARG A 81 11.98 -4.51 -10.85
N ARG A 82 12.23 -3.90 -9.70
CA ARG A 82 12.56 -2.47 -9.61
C ARG A 82 13.96 -2.17 -10.17
N LEU A 83 14.93 -3.06 -9.95
CA LEU A 83 16.28 -2.96 -10.52
C LEU A 83 16.30 -3.14 -12.04
N GLN A 84 15.47 -4.05 -12.58
CA GLN A 84 15.31 -4.24 -14.02
C GLN A 84 14.74 -3.00 -14.72
N LEU A 85 13.74 -2.36 -14.09
CA LEU A 85 13.18 -1.11 -14.61
C LEU A 85 14.19 0.04 -14.59
N MET A 86 14.96 0.19 -13.51
CA MET A 86 16.02 1.22 -13.44
C MET A 86 17.10 1.00 -14.49
N ARG A 87 17.55 -0.25 -14.69
CA ARG A 87 18.55 -0.59 -15.72
C ARG A 87 18.03 -0.33 -17.14
N GLY A 88 16.75 -0.59 -17.39
CA GLY A 88 16.13 -0.31 -18.70
C GLY A 88 16.01 1.19 -18.97
N ASN A 89 15.63 1.98 -17.96
CA ASN A 89 15.50 3.43 -18.10
C ASN A 89 16.86 4.10 -18.34
N GLU A 90 17.91 3.65 -17.64
CA GLU A 90 19.28 4.15 -17.79
C GLU A 90 19.84 3.91 -19.20
N PHE A 91 19.56 2.73 -19.80
CA PHE A 91 19.93 2.43 -21.18
C PHE A 91 19.15 3.30 -22.19
N CYS A 92 17.87 3.57 -21.93
CA CYS A 92 17.07 4.48 -22.77
C CYS A 92 17.60 5.92 -22.70
N GLU A 93 17.94 6.41 -21.51
CA GLU A 93 18.50 7.75 -21.32
C GLU A 93 19.89 7.89 -21.97
N GLU A 94 20.73 6.86 -21.92
CA GLU A 94 22.03 6.84 -22.60
C GLU A 94 21.88 6.88 -24.12
N MET A 95 20.96 6.08 -24.67
CA MET A 95 20.67 6.08 -26.12
C MET A 95 20.05 7.40 -26.59
N GLU A 96 19.15 7.99 -25.81
CA GLU A 96 18.58 9.32 -26.09
C GLU A 96 19.67 10.40 -26.03
N SER A 97 20.56 10.37 -25.03
CA SER A 97 21.69 11.30 -24.93
C SER A 97 22.63 11.22 -26.13
N LEU A 98 22.96 10.00 -26.59
CA LEU A 98 23.79 9.78 -27.77
C LEU A 98 23.12 10.25 -29.07
N LEU A 99 21.80 10.11 -29.17
CA LEU A 99 21.02 10.57 -30.31
C LEU A 99 20.99 12.11 -30.38
N TYR A 100 20.88 12.78 -29.22
CA TYR A 100 20.98 14.22 -29.09
C TYR A 100 22.41 14.75 -29.35
N GLU A 101 23.46 14.04 -28.90
CA GLU A 101 24.85 14.39 -29.20
C GLU A 101 25.22 14.21 -30.68
N SER A 102 24.69 13.17 -31.34
CA SER A 102 25.00 12.88 -32.75
C SER A 102 24.30 13.84 -33.73
N GLY A 103 23.49 14.79 -33.24
CA GLY A 103 22.80 15.77 -34.08
C GLY A 103 21.72 15.18 -35.01
N ILE A 104 21.29 13.94 -34.78
CA ILE A 104 20.27 13.22 -35.58
C ILE A 104 18.86 13.41 -34.97
N ALA A 105 18.63 14.53 -34.27
CA ALA A 105 17.28 14.91 -33.86
C ALA A 105 16.53 15.43 -35.10
N ASP A 106 15.85 14.52 -35.80
CA ASP A 106 14.97 14.86 -36.92
C ASP A 106 13.75 15.62 -36.37
N TYR A 107 13.81 16.95 -36.39
CA TYR A 107 12.67 17.81 -36.11
C TYR A 107 11.78 17.81 -37.34
N ARG A 108 10.69 17.05 -37.28
CA ARG A 108 9.59 17.11 -38.24
C ARG A 108 8.28 17.49 -37.58
#